data_AF-B4J4L7-F1
#
_entry.id   AF-B4J4L7-F1
#
_cell.length_a   1.000
_cell.length_b   1.000
_cell.length_c   1.000
_cell.angle_alpha   90.00
_cell.angle_beta   90.00
_cell.angle_gamma   90.00
#
_symmetry.space_group_name_H-M   'P 1'
#
loop_
_entity.id
_entity.type
_entity.pdbx_description
1 polymer ?
#
loop_
_entity_poly.entity_id
_entity_poly.type
_entity_poly.pdbx_seq_one_letter_code
_entity_poly.pdbx_strand_id
1 'polypeptide(L)'
;MDSEVQQSDAFDDGVTGGGPPSKRFILKKWHGVALWEWDIVVDNCAICRNHVMDPCIECQANHYADNGNDCVVAWGSCSHAFHFHCISRWLRTRSVCPLDNLEWNFDRYGLQ
;
A
#
# COMPACT_ATOMS: atom_id res chain seq x y z
N MET A 1 -22.88 61.65 -0.96
CA MET A 1 -22.26 60.44 -1.54
C MET A 1 -22.83 59.25 -0.79
N ASP A 2 -24.16 59.11 -0.71
CA ASP A 2 -25.09 58.72 -1.79
C ASP A 2 -24.76 57.37 -2.39
N SER A 3 -25.83 56.62 -2.68
CA SER A 3 -25.98 55.32 -3.35
C SER A 3 -25.69 54.07 -2.51
N GLU A 4 -26.58 53.08 -2.38
CA GLU A 4 -27.97 52.88 -2.82
C GLU A 4 -28.53 51.60 -2.16
N VAL A 5 -29.86 51.54 -2.04
CA VAL A 5 -30.69 50.48 -1.44
C VAL A 5 -31.05 49.40 -2.47
N GLN A 6 -31.33 48.15 -2.03
CA GLN A 6 -32.41 47.23 -2.50
C GLN A 6 -32.24 45.87 -1.76
N GLN A 7 -32.99 45.53 -0.70
CA GLN A 7 -34.44 45.22 -0.52
C GLN A 7 -34.88 43.83 -1.03
N SER A 8 -35.40 43.06 -0.06
CA SER A 8 -36.41 41.98 -0.11
C SER A 8 -36.08 40.69 -0.90
N ASP A 9 -36.46 39.48 -0.47
CA ASP A 9 -37.77 39.11 0.04
C ASP A 9 -37.72 38.23 1.29
N ALA A 10 -38.55 38.61 2.24
CA ALA A 10 -39.03 37.73 3.29
C ALA A 10 -39.77 36.56 2.65
N PHE A 11 -39.37 35.34 3.00
CA PHE A 11 -40.31 34.24 3.07
C PHE A 11 -40.43 33.83 4.54
N ASP A 12 -41.28 34.61 5.22
CA ASP A 12 -41.86 34.27 6.50
C ASP A 12 -42.94 33.22 6.25
N ASP A 13 -42.62 31.96 6.53
CA ASP A 13 -43.63 30.96 6.83
C ASP A 13 -43.52 30.61 8.32
N GLY A 14 -44.20 31.43 9.12
CA GLY A 14 -44.98 31.00 10.28
C GLY A 14 -44.34 29.98 11.21
N VAL A 15 -43.74 30.49 12.29
CA VAL A 15 -43.45 29.77 13.54
C VAL A 15 -44.59 28.83 13.97
N THR A 16 -44.28 27.58 14.34
CA THR A 16 -44.56 27.02 15.68
C THR A 16 -43.75 25.75 15.94
N GLY A 17 -42.89 25.79 16.95
CA GLY A 17 -42.24 24.59 17.51
C GLY A 17 -40.75 24.75 17.75
N GLY A 18 -40.39 25.46 18.82
CA GLY A 18 -39.01 25.57 19.30
C GLY A 18 -38.47 24.22 19.76
N GLY A 19 -37.71 23.56 18.88
CA GLY A 19 -36.81 22.47 19.23
C GLY A 19 -35.55 22.59 18.35
N PRO A 20 -34.35 22.37 18.89
CA PRO A 20 -33.14 22.40 18.08
C PRO A 20 -33.27 21.37 16.94
N PRO A 21 -32.87 21.71 15.70
CA PRO A 21 -33.02 20.82 14.55
C PRO A 21 -32.31 19.51 14.85
N SER A 22 -33.08 18.43 14.93
CA SER A 22 -32.53 17.10 15.18
C SER A 22 -31.58 16.76 14.03
N LYS A 23 -30.36 16.30 14.37
CA LYS A 23 -29.37 15.90 13.36
C LYS A 23 -30.00 14.80 12.50
N ARG A 24 -30.26 15.10 11.21
CA ARG A 24 -31.02 14.24 10.28
C ARG A 24 -30.43 12.84 10.13
N PHE A 25 -29.13 12.68 10.40
CA PHE A 25 -28.46 11.40 10.43
C PHE A 25 -27.73 11.23 11.76
N ILE A 26 -28.03 10.12 12.45
CA ILE A 26 -27.38 9.73 13.71
C ILE A 26 -26.83 8.31 13.52
N LEU A 27 -25.51 8.19 13.57
CA LEU A 27 -24.84 6.90 13.58
C LEU A 27 -25.13 6.21 14.92
N LYS A 28 -25.98 5.20 14.92
CA LYS A 28 -26.37 4.49 16.16
C LYS A 28 -25.31 3.50 16.63
N LYS A 29 -24.69 2.79 15.69
CA LYS A 29 -23.67 1.79 15.95
C LYS A 29 -22.87 1.56 14.67
N TRP A 30 -21.56 1.44 14.80
CA TRP A 30 -20.68 1.12 13.68
C TRP A 30 -19.78 -0.05 14.06
N HIS A 31 -19.61 -0.97 13.12
CA HIS A 31 -18.71 -2.10 13.22
C HIS A 31 -17.75 -2.03 12.04
N GLY A 32 -16.65 -1.32 12.23
CA GLY A 32 -15.55 -1.28 11.28
C GLY A 32 -14.77 -2.59 11.36
N VAL A 33 -14.55 -3.22 10.23
CA VAL A 33 -13.60 -4.33 10.08
C VAL A 33 -12.50 -3.83 9.16
N ALA A 34 -11.26 -3.94 9.60
CA ALA A 34 -10.09 -3.63 8.82
C ALA A 34 -9.16 -4.84 8.80
N LEU A 35 -8.57 -5.08 7.64
CA LEU A 35 -7.41 -5.93 7.46
C LEU A 35 -6.21 -4.97 7.33
N TRP A 36 -5.07 -5.34 7.90
CA TRP A 36 -3.85 -4.57 7.80
C TRP A 36 -2.75 -5.45 7.23
N GLU A 37 -1.90 -4.83 6.43
CA GLU A 37 -0.64 -5.37 5.97
C GLU A 37 0.42 -4.29 6.12
N TRP A 38 1.70 -4.67 6.18
CA TRP A 38 2.78 -3.70 6.11
C TRP A 38 2.81 -3.11 4.71
N ASP A 39 2.62 -1.80 4.61
CA ASP A 39 2.84 -1.01 3.39
C ASP A 39 4.34 -1.02 3.07
N ILE A 40 4.79 -2.06 2.38
CA ILE A 40 6.09 -2.05 1.72
C ILE A 40 5.95 -1.21 0.46
N VAL A 41 6.07 0.12 0.61
CA VAL A 41 6.09 1.16 -0.44
C VAL A 41 7.19 0.94 -1.50
N VAL A 42 7.91 -0.18 -1.45
CA VAL A 42 8.97 -0.49 -2.38
C VAL A 42 8.52 -1.69 -3.20
N ASP A 43 7.81 -1.40 -4.29
CA ASP A 43 7.65 -2.31 -5.43
C ASP A 43 9.00 -2.67 -6.09
N ASN A 44 10.13 -2.28 -5.49
CA ASN A 44 11.48 -2.57 -5.93
C ASN A 44 12.17 -3.52 -4.94
N CYS A 45 12.88 -4.52 -5.45
CA CYS A 45 13.72 -5.38 -4.64
C CYS A 45 14.81 -4.56 -3.95
N ALA A 46 14.86 -4.54 -2.61
CA ALA A 46 15.82 -3.71 -1.86
C ALA A 46 17.31 -4.06 -2.11
N ILE A 47 17.58 -5.24 -2.70
CA ILE A 47 18.93 -5.73 -2.98
C ILE A 47 19.44 -5.20 -4.34
N CYS A 48 18.65 -5.39 -5.42
CA CYS A 48 19.06 -4.98 -6.77
C CYS A 48 18.46 -3.65 -7.23
N ARG A 49 17.53 -3.08 -6.45
CA ARG A 49 16.81 -1.83 -6.74
C ARG A 49 16.01 -1.82 -8.05
N ASN A 50 15.74 -3.00 -8.63
CA ASN A 50 14.82 -3.13 -9.76
C ASN A 50 13.41 -3.47 -9.27
N HIS A 51 12.40 -3.19 -10.08
CA HIS A 51 11.01 -3.53 -9.78
C HIS A 51 10.86 -5.04 -9.52
N VAL A 52 10.08 -5.43 -8.51
CA VAL A 52 9.93 -6.81 -8.03
C VAL A 52 9.27 -7.73 -9.05
N MET A 53 8.52 -7.16 -9.99
CA MET A 53 7.90 -7.89 -11.10
C MET A 53 8.81 -7.97 -12.34
N ASP A 54 9.90 -7.20 -12.36
CA ASP A 54 10.86 -7.21 -13.46
C ASP A 54 12.02 -8.17 -13.14
N PRO A 55 12.78 -8.64 -14.14
CA PRO A 55 13.97 -9.44 -13.87
C PRO A 55 14.98 -8.68 -13.00
N CYS A 56 15.72 -9.37 -12.13
CA CYS A 56 16.83 -8.71 -11.43
C CYS A 56 17.89 -8.19 -12.42
N ILE A 57 18.73 -7.24 -11.98
CA ILE A 57 19.77 -6.61 -12.83
C ILE A 57 20.71 -7.62 -13.51
N GLU A 58 20.93 -8.78 -12.89
CA GLU A 58 21.76 -9.85 -13.45
C GLU A 58 21.05 -10.57 -14.60
N CYS A 59 19.76 -10.88 -14.43
CA CYS A 59 18.93 -11.47 -15.48
C CYS A 59 18.67 -10.48 -16.63
N GLN A 60 18.52 -9.19 -16.31
CA GLN A 60 18.38 -8.13 -17.32
C GLN A 60 19.66 -7.94 -18.14
N ALA A 61 20.84 -8.05 -17.52
CA ALA A 61 22.11 -7.97 -18.26
C ALA A 61 22.37 -9.23 -19.11
N ASN A 62 21.91 -10.39 -18.64
CA ASN A 62 22.18 -11.70 -19.22
C ASN A 62 20.94 -12.35 -19.83
N HIS A 63 20.15 -11.61 -20.64
CA HIS A 63 18.95 -12.10 -21.33
C HIS A 63 19.10 -13.44 -22.09
N TYR A 64 20.34 -13.90 -22.34
CA TYR A 64 20.67 -15.13 -23.06
C TYR A 64 21.34 -16.23 -22.24
N ALA A 65 21.78 -15.98 -21.00
CA ALA A 65 22.71 -16.89 -20.32
C ALA A 65 22.06 -18.03 -19.52
N ASP A 66 20.78 -17.94 -19.20
CA ASP A 66 20.08 -18.99 -18.47
C ASP A 66 18.65 -19.11 -19.01
N ASN A 67 18.40 -20.16 -19.80
CA ASN A 67 17.17 -20.51 -20.52
C ASN A 67 15.86 -20.15 -19.78
N GLY A 68 15.42 -18.90 -19.81
CA GLY A 68 14.11 -18.49 -19.30
C GLY A 68 13.83 -18.92 -17.86
N ASN A 69 14.84 -19.03 -16.99
CA ASN A 69 14.58 -19.17 -15.57
C ASN A 69 14.02 -17.83 -15.08
N ASP A 70 12.70 -17.70 -15.19
CA ASP A 70 11.92 -16.56 -14.76
C ASP A 70 12.42 -16.13 -13.39
N CYS A 71 12.84 -14.86 -13.27
CA CYS A 71 13.34 -14.32 -12.03
C CYS A 71 12.16 -14.18 -11.06
N VAL A 72 11.83 -15.27 -10.37
CA VAL A 72 10.65 -15.33 -9.51
C VAL A 72 10.84 -14.52 -8.24
N VAL A 73 9.73 -14.03 -7.72
CA VAL A 73 9.65 -13.38 -6.42
C VAL A 73 9.66 -14.44 -5.32
N ALA A 74 10.48 -14.21 -4.30
CA ALA A 74 10.56 -15.00 -3.09
C ALA A 74 10.08 -14.17 -1.91
N TRP A 75 9.16 -14.74 -1.13
CA TRP A 75 8.57 -14.13 0.05
C TRP A 75 9.15 -14.76 1.32
N GLY A 76 9.60 -13.93 2.24
CA GLY A 76 9.99 -14.36 3.58
C GLY A 76 8.77 -14.44 4.50
N SER A 77 8.86 -15.27 5.54
CA SER A 77 7.91 -15.29 6.67
C SER A 77 7.79 -13.93 7.37
N CYS A 78 8.80 -13.07 7.21
CA CYS A 78 8.77 -11.67 7.62
C CYS A 78 7.98 -10.75 6.68
N SER A 79 7.22 -11.29 5.72
CA SER A 79 6.43 -10.56 4.70
C SER A 79 7.24 -9.67 3.74
N HIS A 80 8.56 -9.84 3.67
CA HIS A 80 9.41 -9.12 2.73
C HIS A 80 9.61 -9.91 1.43
N ALA A 81 9.47 -9.21 0.30
CA ALA A 81 9.63 -9.75 -1.04
C ALA A 81 10.98 -9.35 -1.67
N PHE A 82 11.65 -10.30 -2.29
CA PHE A 82 12.87 -10.07 -3.07
C PHE A 82 12.89 -10.99 -4.29
N HIS A 83 13.69 -10.66 -5.31
CA HIS A 83 14.00 -11.64 -6.35
C HIS A 83 14.75 -12.83 -5.77
N PHE A 84 14.43 -14.04 -6.24
CA PHE A 84 15.07 -15.27 -5.79
C PHE A 84 16.60 -15.23 -5.92
N HIS A 85 17.12 -14.71 -7.03
CA HIS A 85 18.57 -14.57 -7.24
C HIS A 85 19.22 -13.59 -6.27
N CYS A 86 18.52 -12.48 -5.98
CA CYS A 86 19.04 -11.46 -5.08
C CYS A 86 19.11 -11.96 -3.64
N ILE A 87 18.03 -12.57 -3.14
CA ILE A 87 18.01 -13.09 -1.77
C ILE A 87 18.92 -14.31 -1.62
N SER A 88 18.97 -15.22 -2.60
CA SER A 88 19.88 -16.38 -2.57
C SER A 88 21.34 -15.96 -2.49
N ARG A 89 21.72 -14.89 -3.19
CA ARG A 89 23.07 -14.31 -3.12
C ARG A 89 23.36 -13.69 -1.75
N TRP A 90 22.39 -13.01 -1.16
CA TRP A 90 22.51 -12.41 0.17
C TRP A 90 22.71 -13.48 1.27
N LEU A 91 21.88 -14.53 1.24
CA LEU A 91 21.88 -15.63 2.20
C LEU A 91 23.18 -16.43 2.24
N ARG A 92 23.98 -16.39 1.18
CA ARG A 92 25.34 -16.98 1.18
C ARG A 92 26.28 -16.34 2.20
N THR A 93 26.01 -15.09 2.60
CA THR A 93 26.84 -14.34 3.56
C THR A 93 26.15 -14.05 4.88
N ARG A 94 24.82 -13.91 4.86
CA ARG A 94 24.01 -13.54 6.03
C ARG A 94 22.67 -14.25 5.98
N SER A 95 22.37 -15.08 6.95
CA SER A 95 21.09 -15.81 7.07
C SER A 95 19.95 -14.93 7.60
N VAL A 96 20.00 -13.62 7.40
CA VAL A 96 19.01 -12.66 7.91
C VAL A 96 18.38 -11.86 6.78
N CYS A 97 17.14 -11.43 6.96
CA CYS A 97 16.45 -10.53 6.06
C CYS A 97 17.17 -9.17 5.98
N PRO A 98 17.37 -8.60 4.78
CA PRO A 98 17.99 -7.28 4.61
C PRO A 98 17.23 -6.11 5.25
N LEU A 99 15.91 -6.24 5.49
CA LEU A 99 15.05 -5.15 5.95
C LEU A 99 14.80 -5.18 7.46
N ASP A 100 14.54 -6.35 8.05
CA ASP A 100 14.18 -6.48 9.47
C ASP A 100 15.27 -7.17 10.33
N ASN A 101 16.35 -7.66 9.72
CA ASN A 101 17.45 -8.38 10.37
C ASN A 101 17.02 -9.63 11.18
N LEU A 102 15.84 -10.18 10.91
CA LEU A 102 15.37 -11.46 11.44
C LEU A 102 15.92 -12.61 10.60
N GLU A 103 15.96 -13.82 11.17
CA GLU A 103 16.37 -15.02 10.44
C GLU A 103 15.47 -15.25 9.22
N TRP A 104 16.08 -15.39 8.05
CA TRP A 104 15.36 -15.55 6.82
C TRP A 104 14.79 -16.96 6.71
N ASN A 105 13.45 -17.06 6.66
CA ASN A 105 12.72 -18.28 6.39
C ASN A 105 11.80 -18.06 5.19
N PHE A 106 11.90 -18.91 4.18
CA PHE A 106 11.04 -18.84 2.98
C PHE A 106 9.60 -19.21 3.34
N ASP A 107 8.65 -18.35 3.00
CA ASP A 107 7.21 -18.64 3.12
C ASP A 107 6.66 -19.17 1.79
N ARG A 108 6.83 -18.41 0.69
CA ARG A 108 6.30 -18.77 -0.64
C ARG A 108 7.25 -18.36 -1.78
N TYR A 109 7.25 -19.14 -2.86
CA TYR A 109 7.94 -18.87 -4.13
C TYR A 109 6.96 -19.05 -5.30
N GLY A 110 6.87 -18.09 -6.22
CA GLY A 110 6.09 -18.22 -7.47
C GLY A 110 5.37 -16.96 -7.96
N LEU A 111 5.18 -16.88 -9.28
CA LEU A 111 4.24 -15.97 -9.95
C LEU A 111 2.85 -16.62 -9.83
N GLN A 112 1.90 -15.94 -9.20
CA GLN A 112 0.48 -16.26 -9.33
C GLN A 112 -0.20 -15.21 -10.18
#